data_AF-A0A1G8BHR9-F1
#
_entry.id   AF-A0A1G8BHR9-F1
#
_cell.length_a   1.000
_cell.length_b   1.000
_cell.length_c   1.000
_cell.angle_alpha   90.00
_cell.angle_beta   90.00
_cell.angle_gamma   90.00
#
_symmetry.space_group_name_H-M   'P 1'
#
loop_
_entity.id
_entity.type
_entity.pdbx_description
1 polymer ?
#
loop_
_entity_poly.entity_id
_entity_poly.type
_entity_poly.pdbx_seq_one_letter_code
_entity_poly.pdbx_strand_id
1 'polypeptide(L)'
;MPDPLDIVQTSQAKALGLVPSRSRALRQIRRGSYVDATAQDSAGVEDRYRARVRAVGIARPRIVFALESAAMLHGLPFGTEPRYVFSTGDPSMSGGRAGVRNSHLPIRPEHVVEVDGLRCSSVAWTLADLGRRRIPSDGIPAMDAALATGVVTKPDIERALLHQSKQGRVRARWSIAFADARSESVGESRSRVAIALLGFPVPQLQVVVRTHLGEFRADFGWRRGERWLLGEFDGLMKYGSLAAAEGRTGVDALVSEKRREDAMRVASDVCRWTWDDVIRPERLERILRATGLPQQERVLPTGVRLLS
;
A
#
# COMPACT_ATOMS: atom_id res chain seq x y z
N MET A 1 0.72 13.77 -12.05
CA MET A 1 -0.67 14.23 -11.86
C MET A 1 -0.62 15.51 -11.03
N PRO A 2 -1.30 16.59 -11.41
CA PRO A 2 -1.43 17.75 -10.55
C PRO A 2 -2.09 17.35 -9.22
N ASP A 3 -1.63 17.96 -8.12
CA ASP A 3 -2.17 17.73 -6.77
C ASP A 3 -3.62 18.24 -6.73
N PRO A 4 -4.64 17.38 -6.50
CA PRO A 4 -6.02 17.83 -6.56
C PRO A 4 -6.42 18.71 -5.36
N LEU A 5 -5.56 18.84 -4.36
CA LEU A 5 -5.81 19.61 -3.15
C LEU A 5 -4.78 20.73 -2.98
N ASP A 6 -5.06 21.87 -3.60
CA ASP A 6 -4.25 23.08 -3.44
C ASP A 6 -4.33 23.61 -2.00
N ILE A 7 -3.16 23.80 -1.39
CA ILE A 7 -3.05 24.29 -0.01
C ILE A 7 -3.04 25.81 -0.01
N VAL A 8 -4.04 26.39 0.65
CA VAL A 8 -4.16 27.81 0.90
C VAL A 8 -3.68 28.12 2.33
N GLN A 9 -2.68 28.98 2.46
CA GLN A 9 -2.18 29.48 3.74
C GLN A 9 -3.12 30.56 4.31
N THR A 10 -3.18 30.71 5.65
CA THR A 10 -3.95 31.80 6.27
C THR A 10 -3.56 33.18 5.74
N SER A 11 -2.27 33.42 5.48
CA SER A 11 -1.78 34.69 4.94
C SER A 11 -2.33 34.97 3.54
N GLN A 12 -2.32 33.96 2.66
CA GLN A 12 -2.88 34.05 1.30
C GLN A 12 -4.39 34.29 1.33
N ALA A 13 -5.14 33.53 2.14
CA ALA A 13 -6.58 33.73 2.28
C ALA A 13 -6.92 35.14 2.78
N LYS A 14 -6.17 35.64 3.78
CA LYS A 14 -6.36 37.00 4.31
C LYS A 14 -6.04 38.09 3.28
N ALA A 15 -5.01 37.88 2.46
CA ALA A 15 -4.68 38.81 1.37
C ALA A 15 -5.81 38.93 0.34
N LEU A 16 -6.63 37.88 0.19
CA LEU A 16 -7.84 37.86 -0.63
C LEU A 16 -9.10 38.31 0.13
N GLY A 17 -8.97 38.89 1.33
CA GLY A 17 -10.10 39.36 2.15
C GLY A 17 -10.90 38.24 2.84
N LEU A 18 -10.43 36.99 2.79
CA LEU A 18 -11.12 35.86 3.40
C LEU A 18 -10.68 35.65 4.85
N VAL A 19 -11.65 35.26 5.70
CA VAL A 19 -11.38 34.71 7.03
C VAL A 19 -11.52 33.18 6.94
N PRO A 20 -10.44 32.43 6.65
CA PRO A 20 -10.55 31.03 6.26
C PRO A 20 -11.16 30.15 7.35
N SER A 21 -10.96 30.48 8.63
CA SER A 21 -11.58 29.76 9.76
C SER A 21 -13.11 29.93 9.86
N ARG A 22 -13.68 30.95 9.20
CA ARG A 22 -15.13 31.20 9.15
C ARG A 22 -15.75 30.83 7.80
N SER A 23 -14.93 30.44 6.82
CA SER A 23 -15.39 30.06 5.48
C SER A 23 -15.88 28.61 5.49
N ARG A 24 -17.08 28.36 4.93
CA ARG A 24 -17.57 27.00 4.68
C ARG A 24 -16.93 26.35 3.46
N ALA A 25 -16.39 27.14 2.54
CA ALA A 25 -15.72 26.66 1.34
C ALA A 25 -14.29 26.15 1.62
N LEU A 26 -13.73 26.43 2.80
CA LEU A 26 -12.38 26.02 3.16
C LEU A 26 -12.39 25.03 4.31
N ARG A 27 -11.76 23.88 4.11
CA ARG A 27 -11.53 22.89 5.17
C ARG A 27 -10.14 23.07 5.76
N GLN A 28 -10.06 23.20 7.08
CA GLN A 28 -8.78 23.22 7.76
C GLN A 28 -8.18 21.81 7.82
N ILE A 29 -7.01 21.62 7.20
CA ILE A 29 -6.22 20.37 7.29
C ILE A 29 -5.18 20.45 8.42
N ARG A 30 -4.72 21.66 8.73
CA ARG A 30 -3.78 21.97 9.81
C ARG A 30 -3.97 23.44 10.23
N ARG A 31 -3.60 23.78 11.46
CA ARG A 31 -3.48 25.19 11.86
C ARG A 31 -2.64 25.97 10.84
N GLY A 32 -3.24 26.96 10.19
CA GLY A 32 -2.58 27.80 9.19
C GLY A 32 -2.72 27.33 7.74
N SER A 33 -3.29 26.14 7.49
CA SER A 33 -3.37 25.52 6.16
C SER A 33 -4.77 24.97 5.89
N TYR A 34 -5.31 25.35 4.75
CA TYR A 34 -6.66 25.05 4.32
C TYR A 34 -6.65 24.50 2.90
N VAL A 35 -7.70 23.79 2.54
CA VAL A 35 -7.97 23.31 1.17
C VAL A 35 -9.42 23.60 0.83
N ASP A 36 -9.79 23.53 -0.44
CA ASP A 36 -11.21 23.57 -0.83
C ASP A 36 -11.98 22.42 -0.18
N ALA A 37 -13.14 22.73 0.42
CA ALA A 37 -13.92 21.75 1.16
C ALA A 37 -14.54 20.68 0.25
N THR A 38 -15.02 21.06 -0.93
CA THR A 38 -15.64 20.13 -1.87
C THR A 38 -14.60 19.19 -2.50
N ALA A 39 -13.44 19.73 -2.88
CA ALA A 39 -12.32 18.94 -3.36
C ALA A 39 -11.87 17.94 -2.28
N GLN A 40 -11.72 18.39 -1.03
CA GLN A 40 -11.33 17.52 0.09
C GLN A 40 -12.33 16.39 0.36
N ASP A 41 -13.64 16.68 0.30
CA ASP A 41 -14.68 15.68 0.56
C ASP A 41 -14.76 14.64 -0.57
N SER A 42 -14.43 15.04 -1.81
CA SER A 42 -14.34 14.13 -2.96
C SER A 42 -12.99 13.41 -3.11
N ALA A 43 -11.94 13.91 -2.45
CA ALA A 43 -10.58 13.43 -2.64
C ALA A 43 -10.36 12.01 -2.13
N GLY A 44 -9.53 11.26 -2.85
CA GLY A 44 -9.10 9.93 -2.44
C GLY A 44 -8.28 9.95 -1.15
N VAL A 45 -8.13 8.77 -0.53
CA VAL A 45 -7.28 8.59 0.67
C VAL A 45 -5.85 9.10 0.44
N GLU A 46 -5.30 8.88 -0.76
CA GLU A 46 -3.94 9.27 -1.10
C GLU A 46 -3.77 10.78 -1.17
N ASP A 47 -4.70 11.46 -1.83
CA ASP A 47 -4.67 12.91 -1.99
C ASP A 47 -4.86 13.62 -0.65
N ARG A 48 -5.83 13.18 0.16
CA ARG A 48 -6.03 13.75 1.51
C ARG A 48 -4.78 13.61 2.37
N TYR A 49 -4.12 12.45 2.30
CA TYR A 49 -2.89 12.24 3.06
C TYR A 49 -1.71 13.06 2.51
N ARG A 50 -1.59 13.18 1.18
CA ARG A 50 -0.61 14.04 0.51
C ARG A 50 -0.76 15.49 0.94
N ALA A 51 -1.99 16.03 0.95
CA ALA A 51 -2.28 17.38 1.42
C ALA A 51 -1.83 17.59 2.88
N ARG A 52 -2.09 16.61 3.76
CA ARG A 52 -1.64 16.66 5.17
C ARG A 52 -0.11 16.70 5.29
N VAL A 53 0.60 15.88 4.53
CA VAL A 53 2.08 15.85 4.52
C VAL A 53 2.64 17.18 4.00
N ARG A 54 2.12 17.69 2.88
CA ARG A 54 2.52 18.99 2.31
C ARG A 54 2.28 20.14 3.28
N ALA A 55 1.12 20.20 3.94
CA ALA A 55 0.84 21.22 4.94
C ALA A 55 1.82 21.20 6.13
N VAL A 56 2.28 20.00 6.53
CA VAL A 56 3.34 19.88 7.55
C VAL A 56 4.68 20.39 7.01
N GLY A 57 5.01 20.10 5.75
CA GLY A 57 6.24 20.54 5.09
C GLY A 57 6.33 22.07 5.01
N ILE A 58 5.25 22.72 4.59
CA ILE A 58 5.17 24.19 4.56
C ILE A 58 5.33 24.79 5.97
N ALA A 59 4.66 24.20 6.97
CA ALA A 59 4.75 24.67 8.35
C ALA A 59 6.11 24.38 9.02
N ARG A 60 6.90 23.45 8.49
CA ARG A 60 8.17 22.99 9.06
C ARG A 60 9.18 22.66 7.94
N PRO A 61 9.79 23.67 7.29
CA PRO A 61 10.63 23.46 6.10
C PRO A 61 11.84 22.53 6.28
N ARG A 62 12.31 22.34 7.52
CA ARG A 62 13.46 21.46 7.83
C ARG A 62 13.06 20.03 8.22
N ILE A 63 11.76 19.72 8.27
CA ILE A 63 11.27 18.40 8.68
C ILE A 63 11.75 17.33 7.71
N VAL A 64 12.12 16.16 8.23
CA VAL A 64 12.42 14.97 7.41
C VAL A 64 11.28 13.98 7.60
N PHE A 65 10.50 13.76 6.53
CA PHE A 65 9.42 12.78 6.53
C PHE A 65 9.95 11.35 6.55
N ALA A 66 9.21 10.45 7.18
CA ALA A 66 9.59 9.05 7.34
C ALA A 66 8.36 8.13 7.20
N LEU A 67 8.58 6.81 7.19
CA LEU A 67 7.54 5.79 7.13
C LEU A 67 6.51 6.06 6.00
N GLU A 68 5.21 5.95 6.28
CA GLU A 68 4.14 6.14 5.30
C GLU A 68 4.16 7.53 4.68
N SER A 69 4.63 8.58 5.38
CA SER A 69 4.77 9.92 4.78
C SER A 69 5.87 9.94 3.73
N ALA A 70 7.01 9.31 3.99
CA ALA A 70 8.08 9.17 2.99
C ALA A 70 7.65 8.23 1.85
N ALA A 71 6.97 7.12 2.16
CA ALA A 71 6.45 6.20 1.15
C ALA A 71 5.51 6.92 0.17
N MET A 72 4.57 7.72 0.69
CA MET A 72 3.67 8.54 -0.12
C MET A 72 4.43 9.52 -1.02
N LEU A 73 5.47 10.18 -0.50
CA LEU A 73 6.30 11.09 -1.30
C LEU A 73 6.99 10.36 -2.44
N HIS A 74 7.49 9.14 -2.21
CA HIS A 74 8.07 8.28 -3.24
C HIS A 74 7.03 7.61 -4.17
N GLY A 75 5.75 7.95 -4.04
CA GLY A 75 4.67 7.33 -4.84
C GLY A 75 4.40 5.86 -4.49
N LEU A 76 4.85 5.40 -3.31
CA LEU A 76 4.67 4.03 -2.85
C LEU A 76 3.35 3.88 -2.08
N PRO A 77 2.66 2.73 -2.21
CA PRO A 77 1.41 2.48 -1.52
C PRO A 77 1.61 2.32 -0.01
N PHE A 78 0.62 2.75 0.77
CA PHE A 78 0.61 2.61 2.24
C PHE A 78 -0.68 1.92 2.76
N GLY A 79 -1.51 1.40 1.86
CA GLY A 79 -2.72 0.64 2.19
C GLY A 79 -3.85 1.52 2.75
N THR A 80 -3.86 1.75 4.05
CA THR A 80 -4.91 2.50 4.77
C THR A 80 -4.43 3.91 5.08
N GLU A 81 -5.34 4.91 5.07
CA GLU A 81 -4.97 6.30 5.39
C GLU A 81 -4.22 6.38 6.74
N PRO A 82 -2.96 6.86 6.75
CA PRO A 82 -2.22 6.92 7.99
C PRO A 82 -2.82 7.95 8.94
N ARG A 83 -3.00 7.54 10.19
CA ARG A 83 -3.54 8.41 11.24
C ARG A 83 -2.66 9.64 11.48
N TYR A 84 -1.35 9.53 11.28
CA TYR A 84 -0.39 10.59 11.53
C TYR A 84 0.46 10.86 10.29
N VAL A 85 0.93 12.10 10.17
CA VAL A 85 2.11 12.41 9.36
C VAL A 85 3.34 11.98 10.16
N PHE A 86 4.23 11.22 9.56
CA PHE A 86 5.42 10.68 10.22
C PHE A 86 6.67 11.46 9.82
N SER A 87 7.45 11.82 10.84
CA SER A 87 8.74 12.49 10.67
C SER A 87 9.81 11.87 11.58
N THR A 88 11.05 12.30 11.40
CA THR A 88 12.17 11.80 12.20
C THR A 88 13.30 12.82 12.33
N GLY A 89 14.20 12.58 13.28
CA GLY A 89 15.47 13.29 13.43
C GLY A 89 15.43 14.58 14.22
N ASP A 90 14.26 15.00 14.73
CA ASP A 90 14.15 16.16 15.63
C ASP A 90 13.84 15.70 17.07
N PRO A 91 14.80 15.72 18.00
CA PRO A 91 14.58 15.32 19.40
C PRO A 91 13.55 16.20 20.13
N SER A 92 13.45 17.49 19.76
CA SER A 92 12.55 18.45 20.39
C SER A 92 11.08 18.21 20.05
N MET A 93 10.81 17.39 19.03
CA MET A 93 9.47 17.06 18.57
C MET A 93 9.05 15.61 18.85
N SER A 94 9.79 14.86 19.66
CA SER A 94 9.49 13.43 19.93
C SER A 94 8.04 13.21 20.41
N GLY A 95 7.41 12.11 19.95
CA GLY A 95 6.01 11.79 20.28
C GLY A 95 5.02 12.29 19.23
N GLY A 96 3.76 12.50 19.65
CA GLY A 96 2.66 12.90 18.77
C GLY A 96 2.11 14.29 19.12
N ARG A 97 2.20 15.25 18.21
CA ARG A 97 1.63 16.60 18.40
C ARG A 97 1.02 17.14 17.12
N ALA A 98 -0.21 17.65 17.20
CA ALA A 98 -0.92 18.28 16.08
C ALA A 98 -0.93 17.41 14.80
N GLY A 99 -1.28 16.12 14.95
CA GLY A 99 -1.38 15.17 13.83
C GLY A 99 -0.04 14.68 13.27
N VAL A 100 1.10 15.07 13.85
CA VAL A 100 2.45 14.62 13.46
C VAL A 100 3.03 13.70 14.52
N ARG A 101 3.54 12.54 14.13
CA ARG A 101 4.29 11.63 14.99
C ARG A 101 5.74 11.56 14.58
N ASN A 102 6.63 11.96 15.48
CA ASN A 102 8.05 12.09 15.20
C ASN A 102 8.90 11.06 15.97
N SER A 103 9.86 10.48 15.28
CA SER A 103 10.95 9.71 15.88
C SER A 103 12.13 10.62 16.20
N HIS A 104 12.68 10.53 17.41
CA HIS A 104 13.88 11.28 17.78
C HIS A 104 15.16 10.73 17.11
N LEU A 105 15.10 9.53 16.53
CA LEU A 105 16.26 8.88 15.93
C LEU A 105 16.70 9.63 14.67
N PRO A 106 17.96 10.08 14.58
CA PRO A 106 18.48 10.70 13.38
C PRO A 106 18.55 9.68 12.24
N ILE A 107 18.33 10.16 11.02
CA ILE A 107 18.65 9.44 9.79
C ILE A 107 20.00 9.96 9.30
N ARG A 108 20.83 9.07 8.76
CA ARG A 108 22.12 9.47 8.21
C ARG A 108 21.93 10.38 6.98
N PRO A 109 22.77 11.40 6.76
CA PRO A 109 22.58 12.36 5.68
C PRO A 109 22.40 11.71 4.30
N GLU A 110 23.11 10.63 4.01
CA GLU A 110 23.02 9.88 2.75
C GLU A 110 21.67 9.19 2.51
N HIS A 111 20.84 9.07 3.55
CA HIS A 111 19.50 8.51 3.50
C HIS A 111 18.42 9.59 3.60
N VAL A 112 18.78 10.87 3.56
CA VAL A 112 17.84 11.99 3.45
C VAL A 112 17.87 12.51 2.01
N VAL A 113 16.71 12.45 1.35
CA VAL A 113 16.54 12.89 -0.03
C VAL A 113 15.44 13.95 -0.09
N GLU A 114 15.33 14.63 -1.23
CA GLU A 114 14.27 15.61 -1.48
C GLU A 114 13.37 15.11 -2.61
N VAL A 115 12.05 15.20 -2.39
CA VAL A 115 11.02 14.87 -3.38
C VAL A 115 10.01 16.00 -3.38
N ASP A 116 9.78 16.63 -4.54
CA ASP A 116 8.88 17.79 -4.69
C ASP A 116 9.14 18.92 -3.67
N GLY A 117 10.41 19.22 -3.39
CA GLY A 117 10.81 20.24 -2.42
C GLY A 117 10.66 19.83 -0.94
N LEU A 118 10.31 18.57 -0.66
CA LEU A 118 10.12 18.04 0.69
C LEU A 118 11.19 17.01 1.03
N ARG A 119 11.82 17.17 2.20
CA ARG A 119 12.86 16.26 2.68
C ARG A 119 12.24 15.00 3.28
N CYS A 120 12.73 13.83 2.90
CA CYS A 120 12.26 12.55 3.40
C CYS A 120 13.37 11.49 3.46
N SER A 121 13.10 10.36 4.11
CA SER A 121 13.99 9.20 4.04
C SER A 121 14.02 8.62 2.63
N SER A 122 15.17 8.13 2.17
CA SER A 122 15.31 7.44 0.88
C SER A 122 14.38 6.23 0.78
N VAL A 123 14.12 5.74 -0.44
CA VAL A 123 13.25 4.56 -0.67
C VAL A 123 13.71 3.36 0.16
N ALA A 124 15.00 2.99 0.06
CA ALA A 124 15.56 1.86 0.80
C ALA A 124 15.41 1.99 2.33
N TRP A 125 15.68 3.18 2.87
CA TRP A 125 15.51 3.44 4.31
C TRP A 125 14.04 3.34 4.73
N THR A 126 13.15 3.94 3.94
CA THR A 126 11.70 3.94 4.17
C THR A 126 11.16 2.51 4.23
N LEU A 127 11.52 1.67 3.25
CA LEU A 127 11.07 0.27 3.19
C LEU A 127 11.62 -0.56 4.36
N ALA A 128 12.89 -0.36 4.73
CA ALA A 128 13.47 -1.03 5.90
C ALA A 128 12.74 -0.63 7.20
N ASP A 129 12.37 0.65 7.33
CA ASP A 129 11.61 1.15 8.47
C ASP A 129 10.17 0.60 8.50
N LEU A 130 9.51 0.50 7.35
CA LEU A 130 8.19 -0.14 7.22
C LEU A 130 8.27 -1.62 7.63
N GLY A 131 9.23 -2.38 7.11
CA GLY A 131 9.42 -3.78 7.49
C GLY A 131 9.72 -3.96 9.00
N ARG A 132 10.46 -3.02 9.59
CA ARG A 132 10.75 -3.02 11.03
C ARG A 132 9.56 -2.63 11.89
N ARG A 133 8.66 -1.77 11.43
CA ARG A 133 7.68 -1.10 12.30
C ARG A 133 6.22 -1.38 11.96
N ARG A 134 5.94 -2.09 10.87
CA ARG A 134 4.59 -2.50 10.47
C ARG A 134 4.48 -4.00 10.42
N ILE A 135 3.23 -4.47 10.45
CA ILE A 135 2.93 -5.85 10.11
C ILE A 135 3.23 -6.07 8.62
N PRO A 136 3.56 -7.29 8.19
CA PRO A 136 3.97 -7.50 6.81
C PRO A 136 2.88 -7.16 5.79
N SER A 137 1.60 -7.35 6.12
CA SER A 137 0.46 -6.97 5.27
C SER A 137 0.39 -5.47 4.95
N ASP A 138 1.07 -4.61 5.72
CA ASP A 138 1.15 -3.17 5.46
C ASP A 138 2.49 -2.75 4.86
N GLY A 139 3.58 -3.47 5.16
CA GLY A 139 4.92 -3.12 4.68
C GLY A 139 5.26 -3.70 3.30
N ILE A 140 4.85 -4.94 3.03
CA ILE A 140 5.19 -5.67 1.79
C ILE A 140 4.61 -5.01 0.54
N PRO A 141 3.37 -4.47 0.51
CA PRO A 141 2.86 -3.79 -0.68
C PRO A 141 3.76 -2.66 -1.18
N ALA A 142 4.36 -1.88 -0.27
CA ALA A 142 5.31 -0.83 -0.63
C ALA A 142 6.62 -1.40 -1.18
N MET A 143 7.08 -2.54 -0.62
CA MET A 143 8.29 -3.23 -1.08
C MET A 143 8.08 -3.83 -2.48
N ASP A 144 6.97 -4.53 -2.70
CA ASP A 144 6.62 -5.12 -4.00
C ASP A 144 6.55 -4.04 -5.08
N ALA A 145 5.86 -2.93 -4.84
CA ALA A 145 5.76 -1.81 -5.78
C ALA A 145 7.13 -1.15 -6.09
N ALA A 146 7.98 -0.98 -5.07
CA ALA A 146 9.30 -0.41 -5.27
C ALA A 146 10.25 -1.36 -6.04
N LEU A 147 10.14 -2.67 -5.80
CA LEU A 147 10.90 -3.68 -6.54
C LEU A 147 10.41 -3.80 -8.00
N ALA A 148 9.10 -3.74 -8.22
CA ALA A 148 8.49 -3.80 -9.55
C ALA A 148 8.94 -2.64 -10.46
N THR A 149 9.09 -1.44 -9.90
CA THR A 149 9.57 -0.26 -10.63
C THR A 149 11.09 -0.22 -10.78
N GLY A 150 11.84 -1.10 -10.09
CA GLY A 150 13.30 -1.15 -10.15
C GLY A 150 14.01 0.03 -9.46
N VAL A 151 13.28 0.89 -8.73
CA VAL A 151 13.87 2.04 -8.02
C VAL A 151 14.75 1.64 -6.83
N VAL A 152 14.67 0.37 -6.42
CA VAL A 152 15.44 -0.22 -5.32
C VAL A 152 15.58 -1.73 -5.52
N THR A 153 16.63 -2.34 -4.98
CA THR A 153 16.78 -3.80 -4.91
C THR A 153 16.64 -4.32 -3.47
N LYS A 154 16.35 -5.62 -3.29
CA LYS A 154 16.34 -6.24 -1.95
C LYS A 154 17.66 -5.99 -1.18
N PRO A 155 18.86 -6.17 -1.78
CA PRO A 155 20.13 -5.83 -1.13
C PRO A 155 20.23 -4.37 -0.65
N ASP A 156 19.65 -3.40 -1.35
CA ASP A 156 19.68 -2.00 -0.92
C ASP A 156 18.85 -1.77 0.34
N ILE A 157 17.67 -2.41 0.42
CA ILE A 157 16.80 -2.37 1.60
C ILE A 157 17.51 -3.05 2.78
N GLU A 158 18.17 -4.20 2.55
CA GLU A 158 18.96 -4.90 3.58
C GLU A 158 20.13 -4.06 4.09
N ARG A 159 20.85 -3.38 3.18
CA ARG A 159 21.97 -2.49 3.55
C ARG A 159 21.48 -1.34 4.42
N ALA A 160 20.36 -0.70 4.07
CA ALA A 160 19.75 0.34 4.89
C ALA A 160 19.33 -0.21 6.27
N LEU A 161 18.76 -1.42 6.32
CA LEU A 161 18.35 -2.08 7.57
C LEU A 161 19.51 -2.32 8.55
N LEU A 162 20.74 -2.52 8.07
CA LEU A 162 21.92 -2.69 8.92
C LEU A 162 22.20 -1.45 9.78
N HIS A 163 21.85 -0.26 9.27
CA HIS A 163 22.06 1.03 9.93
C HIS A 163 20.88 1.49 10.79
N GLN A 164 19.79 0.72 10.82
CA GLN A 164 18.63 0.97 11.67
C GLN A 164 18.70 0.13 12.97
N SER A 165 17.79 0.41 13.91
CA SER A 165 17.73 -0.33 15.19
C SER A 165 17.61 -1.85 14.99
N LYS A 166 18.01 -2.63 16.01
CA LYS A 166 17.85 -4.09 16.00
C LYS A 166 16.38 -4.53 16.24
N GLN A 167 15.56 -3.68 16.84
CA GLN A 167 14.16 -4.01 17.16
C GLN A 167 13.32 -4.23 15.90
N GLY A 168 12.66 -5.38 15.76
CA GLY A 168 11.87 -5.68 14.55
C GLY A 168 12.71 -6.00 13.30
N ARG A 169 14.04 -6.11 13.42
CA ARG A 169 14.94 -6.46 12.30
C ARG A 169 14.63 -7.84 11.70
N VAL A 170 14.24 -8.81 12.53
CA VAL A 170 13.86 -10.15 12.07
C VAL A 170 12.64 -10.09 11.16
N ARG A 171 11.59 -9.36 11.55
CA ARG A 171 10.40 -9.14 10.72
C ARG A 171 10.74 -8.40 9.43
N ALA A 172 11.61 -7.40 9.49
CA ALA A 172 12.05 -6.67 8.31
C ALA A 172 12.76 -7.60 7.31
N ARG A 173 13.72 -8.42 7.77
CA ARG A 173 14.39 -9.42 6.93
C ARG A 173 13.43 -10.41 6.30
N TRP A 174 12.48 -10.92 7.08
CA TRP A 174 11.44 -11.80 6.55
C TRP A 174 10.62 -11.10 5.46
N SER A 175 10.20 -9.85 5.70
CA SER A 175 9.39 -9.08 4.74
C SER A 175 10.17 -8.80 3.45
N ILE A 176 11.46 -8.46 3.56
CA ILE A 176 12.35 -8.24 2.40
C ILE A 176 12.52 -9.55 1.60
N ALA A 177 12.74 -10.67 2.29
CA ALA A 177 12.86 -11.97 1.64
C ALA A 177 11.56 -12.36 0.92
N PHE A 178 10.41 -12.13 1.56
CA PHE A 178 9.07 -12.47 1.06
C PHE A 178 8.58 -11.56 -0.09
N ALA A 179 9.00 -10.30 -0.12
CA ALA A 179 8.61 -9.34 -1.16
C ALA A 179 8.89 -9.88 -2.57
N ASP A 180 8.02 -9.57 -3.53
CA ASP A 180 8.08 -10.07 -4.90
C ASP A 180 7.58 -8.99 -5.87
N ALA A 181 8.43 -8.65 -6.85
CA ALA A 181 8.17 -7.61 -7.84
C ALA A 181 7.01 -7.94 -8.80
N ARG A 182 6.54 -9.19 -8.82
CA ARG A 182 5.44 -9.63 -9.70
C ARG A 182 4.04 -9.37 -9.14
N SER A 183 3.93 -8.90 -7.89
CA SER A 183 2.65 -8.48 -7.33
C SER A 183 2.27 -7.12 -7.93
N GLU A 184 1.14 -7.04 -8.62
CA GLU A 184 0.75 -5.85 -9.39
C GLU A 184 -0.16 -4.91 -8.60
N SER A 185 -0.69 -5.35 -7.45
CA SER A 185 -1.56 -4.55 -6.59
C SER A 185 -1.33 -4.78 -5.09
N VAL A 186 -1.75 -3.79 -4.29
CA VAL A 186 -1.75 -3.88 -2.81
C VAL A 186 -2.60 -5.06 -2.33
N GLY A 187 -3.69 -5.35 -3.04
CA GLY A 187 -4.58 -6.47 -2.75
C GLY A 187 -3.92 -7.82 -2.98
N GLU A 188 -3.17 -7.95 -4.08
CA GLU A 188 -2.38 -9.15 -4.32
C GLU A 188 -1.30 -9.35 -3.25
N SER A 189 -0.51 -8.31 -2.94
CA SER A 189 0.55 -8.38 -1.93
C SER A 189 -0.01 -8.81 -0.57
N ARG A 190 -1.15 -8.24 -0.17
CA ARG A 190 -1.84 -8.59 1.08
C ARG A 190 -2.41 -10.00 1.07
N SER A 191 -2.98 -10.43 -0.07
CA SER A 191 -3.49 -11.79 -0.25
C SER A 191 -2.35 -12.80 -0.08
N ARG A 192 -1.21 -12.53 -0.71
CA ARG A 192 0.00 -13.35 -0.66
C ARG A 192 0.52 -13.51 0.77
N VAL A 193 0.58 -12.39 1.49
CA VAL A 193 0.89 -12.41 2.93
C VAL A 193 -0.14 -13.27 3.66
N ALA A 194 -1.44 -12.97 3.57
CA ALA A 194 -2.48 -13.71 4.28
C ALA A 194 -2.44 -15.22 4.01
N ILE A 195 -2.28 -15.65 2.75
CA ILE A 195 -2.12 -17.06 2.34
C ILE A 195 -0.95 -17.71 3.10
N ALA A 196 0.21 -17.06 3.11
CA ALA A 196 1.39 -17.57 3.81
C ALA A 196 1.19 -17.62 5.33
N LEU A 197 0.54 -16.61 5.93
CA LEU A 197 0.28 -16.57 7.37
C LEU A 197 -0.76 -17.62 7.82
N LEU A 198 -1.69 -17.96 6.93
CA LEU A 198 -2.65 -19.04 7.13
C LEU A 198 -1.99 -20.42 7.03
N GLY A 199 -0.78 -20.53 6.47
CA GLY A 199 -0.05 -21.79 6.34
C GLY A 199 -0.33 -22.53 5.02
N PHE A 200 -0.89 -21.85 4.03
CA PHE A 200 -1.02 -22.41 2.68
C PHE A 200 0.28 -22.23 1.89
N PRO A 201 0.55 -23.10 0.90
CA PRO A 201 1.70 -22.95 0.02
C PRO A 201 1.72 -21.56 -0.63
N VAL A 202 2.91 -20.96 -0.72
CA VAL A 202 3.09 -19.69 -1.41
C VAL A 202 2.73 -19.88 -2.90
N PRO A 203 1.81 -19.09 -3.46
CA PRO A 203 1.40 -19.22 -4.85
C PRO A 203 2.51 -18.77 -5.80
N GLN A 204 2.50 -19.32 -7.02
CA GLN A 204 3.15 -18.66 -8.16
C GLN A 204 2.31 -17.46 -8.57
N LEU A 205 2.96 -16.36 -8.96
CA LEU A 205 2.28 -15.13 -9.34
C LEU A 205 2.19 -14.98 -10.85
N GLN A 206 1.12 -14.33 -11.30
CA GLN A 206 0.93 -13.92 -12.69
C GLN A 206 1.01 -15.12 -13.65
N VAL A 207 0.29 -16.20 -13.30
CA VAL A 207 0.34 -17.49 -13.99
C VAL A 207 -0.45 -17.42 -15.30
N VAL A 208 0.22 -17.75 -16.40
CA VAL A 208 -0.40 -17.83 -17.73
C VAL A 208 -0.93 -19.25 -17.98
N VAL A 209 -2.20 -19.34 -18.36
CA VAL A 209 -2.88 -20.58 -18.71
C VAL A 209 -3.38 -20.49 -20.15
N ARG A 210 -3.07 -21.54 -20.93
CA ARG A 210 -3.56 -21.70 -22.30
C ARG A 210 -4.96 -22.30 -22.27
N THR A 211 -5.88 -21.64 -22.95
CA THR A 211 -7.28 -22.07 -23.11
C THR A 211 -7.64 -22.15 -24.58
N HIS A 212 -8.85 -22.64 -24.87
CA HIS A 212 -9.38 -22.69 -26.24
C HIS A 212 -9.66 -21.30 -26.85
N LEU A 213 -9.70 -20.24 -26.03
CA LEU A 213 -9.86 -18.84 -26.47
C LEU A 213 -8.53 -18.06 -26.49
N GLY A 214 -7.41 -18.71 -26.17
CA GLY A 214 -6.09 -18.08 -26.09
C GLY A 214 -5.49 -18.15 -24.68
N GLU A 215 -4.44 -17.37 -24.46
CA GLU A 215 -3.74 -17.28 -23.18
C GLU A 215 -4.41 -16.27 -22.25
N PHE A 216 -4.69 -16.70 -21.03
CA PHE A 216 -5.16 -15.83 -19.95
C PHE A 216 -4.22 -15.89 -18.76
N ARG A 217 -4.18 -14.79 -18.00
CA ARG A 217 -3.32 -14.64 -16.82
C ARG A 217 -4.19 -14.55 -15.57
N ALA A 218 -3.81 -15.28 -14.54
CA ALA A 218 -4.39 -15.20 -13.20
C ALA A 218 -3.37 -14.69 -12.19
N ASP A 219 -3.84 -14.00 -11.16
CA ASP A 219 -2.99 -13.39 -10.14
C ASP A 219 -2.13 -14.44 -9.41
N PHE A 220 -2.75 -15.58 -9.07
CA PHE A 220 -2.15 -16.65 -8.27
C PHE A 220 -2.34 -18.01 -8.94
N GLY A 221 -1.36 -18.91 -8.75
CA GLY A 221 -1.49 -20.30 -9.16
C GLY A 221 -0.74 -21.30 -8.28
N TRP A 222 -1.38 -22.44 -8.08
CA TRP A 222 -0.81 -23.62 -7.44
C TRP A 222 -0.89 -24.81 -8.39
N ARG A 223 0.22 -25.55 -8.54
CA ARG A 223 0.20 -26.78 -9.34
C ARG A 223 -0.49 -27.92 -8.58
N ARG A 224 -1.43 -28.58 -9.25
CA ARG A 224 -2.13 -29.78 -8.78
C ARG A 224 -2.01 -30.87 -9.85
N GLY A 225 -0.90 -31.61 -9.80
CA GLY A 225 -0.54 -32.53 -10.88
C GLY A 225 -0.40 -31.79 -12.20
N GLU A 226 -1.10 -32.27 -13.24
CA GLU A 226 -1.07 -31.68 -14.59
C GLU A 226 -1.96 -30.43 -14.73
N ARG A 227 -2.80 -30.12 -13.74
CA ARG A 227 -3.70 -28.95 -13.75
C ARG A 227 -3.23 -27.84 -12.82
N TRP A 228 -3.80 -26.66 -13.02
CA TRP A 228 -3.65 -25.51 -12.15
C TRP A 228 -4.88 -25.34 -11.27
N LEU A 229 -4.65 -24.94 -10.02
CA LEU A 229 -5.61 -24.17 -9.24
C LEU A 229 -5.20 -22.71 -9.35
N LEU A 230 -6.05 -21.88 -9.93
CA LEU A 230 -5.85 -20.44 -10.07
C LEU A 230 -6.60 -19.70 -8.95
N GLY A 231 -6.00 -18.64 -8.46
CA GLY A 231 -6.61 -17.70 -7.53
C GLY A 231 -6.65 -16.31 -8.15
N GLU A 232 -7.78 -15.62 -8.02
CA GLU A 232 -7.94 -14.23 -8.47
C GLU A 232 -8.33 -13.34 -7.29
N PHE A 233 -7.67 -12.19 -7.17
CA PHE A 233 -8.04 -11.16 -6.22
C PHE A 233 -8.96 -10.13 -6.86
N ASP A 234 -10.25 -10.17 -6.51
CA ASP A 234 -11.24 -9.22 -7.03
C ASP A 234 -11.20 -7.92 -6.22
N GLY A 235 -10.39 -6.98 -6.68
CA GLY A 235 -10.20 -5.66 -6.06
C GLY A 235 -11.39 -4.69 -6.18
N LEU A 236 -12.48 -5.08 -6.86
CA LEU A 236 -13.59 -4.22 -7.29
C LEU A 236 -14.39 -3.55 -6.16
N MET A 237 -14.21 -3.93 -4.89
CA MET A 237 -14.85 -3.27 -3.75
C MET A 237 -14.36 -1.83 -3.50
N LYS A 238 -13.21 -1.40 -4.04
CA LYS A 238 -12.74 0.00 -3.92
C LYS A 238 -13.10 0.90 -5.12
N TYR A 239 -13.72 0.33 -6.16
CA TYR A 239 -14.01 1.00 -7.44
C TYR A 239 -15.46 0.84 -7.90
N GLY A 240 -16.36 0.35 -7.05
CA GLY A 240 -17.80 0.27 -7.34
C GLY A 240 -18.44 1.62 -7.70
N SER A 241 -17.78 2.74 -7.42
CA SER A 241 -18.20 4.10 -7.80
C SER A 241 -17.79 4.54 -9.21
N LEU A 242 -16.81 3.87 -9.86
CA LEU A 242 -16.32 4.26 -11.20
C LEU A 242 -17.01 3.49 -12.33
N ALA A 243 -17.45 2.25 -12.09
CA ALA A 243 -18.17 1.46 -13.10
C ALA A 243 -19.55 2.03 -13.47
N ALA A 244 -20.15 2.85 -12.60
CA ALA A 244 -21.40 3.55 -12.88
C ALA A 244 -21.25 4.75 -13.84
N ALA A 245 -20.02 5.18 -14.15
CA ALA A 245 -19.75 6.43 -14.87
C ALA A 245 -19.48 6.27 -16.38
N GLU A 246 -19.19 5.06 -16.89
CA GLU A 246 -18.61 4.93 -18.22
C GLU A 246 -19.55 4.52 -19.36
N GLY A 247 -20.84 4.25 -19.11
CA GLY A 247 -21.86 4.18 -20.17
C GLY A 247 -21.57 3.25 -21.36
N ARG A 248 -20.63 2.31 -21.25
CA ARG A 248 -20.36 1.30 -22.30
C ARG A 248 -21.50 0.29 -22.29
N THR A 249 -21.89 -0.22 -23.45
CA THR A 249 -22.93 -1.26 -23.58
C THR A 249 -22.55 -2.47 -22.74
N GLY A 250 -23.08 -2.54 -21.51
CA GLY A 250 -22.63 -3.46 -20.47
C GLY A 250 -22.82 -4.94 -20.80
N VAL A 251 -23.56 -5.26 -21.85
CA VAL A 251 -23.85 -6.63 -22.28
C VAL A 251 -22.63 -7.27 -22.95
N ASP A 252 -21.97 -6.61 -23.90
CA ASP A 252 -20.87 -7.22 -24.65
C ASP A 252 -19.63 -7.43 -23.79
N ALA A 253 -19.31 -6.47 -22.92
CA ALA A 253 -18.22 -6.59 -21.96
C ALA A 253 -18.48 -7.72 -20.94
N LEU A 254 -19.72 -7.84 -20.46
CA LEU A 254 -20.13 -8.92 -19.55
C LEU A 254 -20.08 -10.28 -20.25
N VAL A 255 -20.48 -10.35 -21.52
CA VAL A 255 -20.40 -11.57 -22.35
C VAL A 255 -18.94 -11.97 -22.58
N SER A 256 -18.05 -11.03 -22.91
CA SER A 256 -16.63 -11.33 -23.08
C SER A 256 -15.98 -11.79 -21.77
N GLU A 257 -16.32 -11.17 -20.65
CA GLU A 257 -15.80 -11.56 -19.34
C GLU A 257 -16.30 -12.94 -18.93
N LYS A 258 -17.58 -13.24 -19.18
CA LYS A 258 -18.14 -14.57 -18.95
C LYS A 258 -17.45 -15.64 -19.80
N ARG A 259 -17.23 -15.37 -21.10
CA ARG A 259 -16.50 -16.30 -21.99
C ARG A 259 -15.07 -16.54 -21.53
N ARG A 260 -14.38 -15.49 -21.06
CA ARG A 260 -13.04 -15.59 -20.47
C ARG A 260 -13.06 -16.50 -19.25
N GLU A 261 -13.99 -16.27 -18.32
CA GLU A 261 -14.13 -17.07 -17.11
C GLU A 261 -14.42 -18.53 -17.43
N ASP A 262 -15.37 -18.80 -18.33
CA ASP A 262 -15.72 -20.16 -18.75
C ASP A 262 -14.50 -20.89 -19.36
N ALA A 263 -13.72 -20.20 -20.19
CA ALA A 263 -12.51 -20.77 -20.79
C ALA A 263 -11.44 -21.11 -19.75
N MET A 264 -11.24 -20.27 -18.73
CA MET A 264 -10.32 -20.56 -17.63
C MET A 264 -10.81 -21.73 -16.78
N ARG A 265 -12.11 -21.83 -16.49
CA ARG A 265 -12.70 -22.94 -15.72
C ARG A 265 -12.61 -24.29 -16.45
N VAL A 266 -12.63 -24.30 -17.78
CA VAL A 266 -12.38 -25.53 -18.56
C VAL A 266 -10.93 -25.99 -18.44
N ALA A 267 -9.98 -25.04 -18.44
CA ALA A 267 -8.55 -25.34 -18.39
C ALA A 267 -8.01 -25.58 -16.96
N SER A 268 -8.68 -25.07 -15.93
CA SER A 268 -8.16 -25.01 -14.55
C SER A 268 -9.25 -24.93 -13.49
N ASP A 269 -8.92 -25.28 -12.25
CA ASP A 269 -9.75 -24.95 -11.09
C ASP A 269 -9.54 -23.47 -10.76
N VAL A 270 -10.60 -22.75 -10.37
CA VAL A 270 -10.51 -21.30 -10.06
C VAL A 270 -11.18 -21.01 -8.73
N CYS A 271 -10.48 -20.32 -7.84
CA CYS A 271 -11.05 -19.68 -6.66
C CYS A 271 -10.85 -18.15 -6.72
N ARG A 272 -11.77 -17.41 -6.11
CA ARG A 272 -11.71 -15.95 -6.06
C ARG A 272 -11.97 -15.46 -4.66
N TRP A 273 -11.40 -14.31 -4.34
CA TRP A 273 -11.64 -13.65 -3.06
C TRP A 273 -11.53 -12.14 -3.20
N THR A 274 -12.13 -11.43 -2.26
CA THR A 274 -12.23 -9.98 -2.26
C THR A 274 -11.39 -9.37 -1.14
N TRP A 275 -11.35 -8.04 -1.08
CA TRP A 275 -10.81 -7.29 0.07
C TRP A 275 -11.36 -7.79 1.41
N ASP A 276 -12.66 -8.10 1.47
CA ASP A 276 -13.32 -8.53 2.70
C ASP A 276 -12.81 -9.87 3.21
N ASP A 277 -12.40 -10.75 2.30
CA ASP A 277 -11.88 -12.06 2.63
C ASP A 277 -10.40 -11.97 3.08
N VAL A 278 -9.63 -11.03 2.53
CA VAL A 278 -8.24 -10.78 2.93
C VAL A 278 -8.16 -10.10 4.31
N ILE A 279 -9.08 -9.16 4.59
CA ILE A 279 -9.14 -8.44 5.87
C ILE A 279 -9.68 -9.34 7.00
N ARG A 280 -10.45 -10.38 6.66
CA ARG A 280 -10.99 -11.39 7.59
C ARG A 280 -10.39 -12.76 7.25
N PRO A 281 -9.17 -13.07 7.71
CA PRO A 281 -8.39 -14.22 7.24
C PRO A 281 -9.11 -15.57 7.33
N GLU A 282 -10.07 -15.72 8.25
CA GLU A 282 -10.89 -16.93 8.43
C GLU A 282 -11.79 -17.18 7.21
N ARG A 283 -12.18 -16.12 6.49
CA ARG A 283 -12.94 -16.23 5.23
C ARG A 283 -12.04 -16.72 4.10
N LEU A 284 -10.87 -16.10 3.93
CA LEU A 284 -9.88 -16.56 2.96
C LEU A 284 -9.44 -17.99 3.24
N GLU A 285 -9.23 -18.35 4.50
CA GLU A 285 -8.91 -19.72 4.91
C GLU A 285 -9.96 -20.71 4.46
N ARG A 286 -11.25 -20.42 4.68
CA ARG A 286 -12.35 -21.29 4.24
C ARG A 286 -12.35 -21.49 2.73
N ILE A 287 -12.12 -20.41 1.97
CA ILE A 287 -12.05 -20.47 0.49
C ILE A 287 -10.91 -21.41 0.06
N LEU A 288 -9.71 -21.22 0.61
CA LEU A 288 -8.52 -22.02 0.24
C LEU A 288 -8.60 -23.46 0.74
N ARG A 289 -9.20 -23.72 1.91
CA ARG A 289 -9.46 -25.09 2.37
C ARG A 289 -10.43 -25.83 1.45
N ALA A 290 -11.46 -25.15 0.95
CA ALA A 290 -12.46 -25.76 0.07
C ALA A 290 -11.88 -26.20 -1.28
N THR A 291 -10.75 -25.64 -1.72
CA THR A 291 -10.05 -26.08 -2.94
C THR A 291 -9.17 -27.32 -2.72
N GLY A 292 -9.08 -27.81 -1.48
CA GLY A 292 -8.22 -28.94 -1.12
C GLY A 292 -6.73 -28.61 -1.08
N LEU A 293 -6.37 -27.32 -0.96
CA LEU A 293 -4.96 -26.96 -0.73
C LEU A 293 -4.50 -27.50 0.64
N PRO A 294 -3.33 -28.15 0.72
CA PRO A 294 -2.80 -28.60 1.99
C PRO A 294 -2.46 -27.37 2.82
N GLN A 295 -2.78 -27.43 4.12
CA GLN A 295 -2.37 -26.41 5.07
C GLN A 295 -1.31 -26.99 5.98
N GLN A 296 -0.16 -26.32 6.01
CA GLN A 296 0.99 -26.72 6.80
C GLN A 296 0.95 -26.03 8.15
N GLU A 297 1.63 -26.62 9.13
CA GLU A 297 1.86 -25.97 10.41
C GLU A 297 2.65 -24.68 10.20
N ARG A 298 2.23 -23.62 10.88
CA ARG A 298 2.74 -22.26 10.65
C ARG A 298 4.20 -22.16 11.12
N VAL A 299 5.15 -22.13 10.19
CA VAL A 299 6.54 -21.81 10.51
C VAL A 299 6.82 -20.34 10.16
N LEU A 300 6.44 -19.44 11.07
CA LEU A 300 6.94 -18.07 11.02
C LEU A 300 8.33 -18.02 11.66
N PRO A 301 9.27 -17.19 11.16
CA PRO A 301 10.52 -17.00 11.86
C PRO A 301 10.29 -16.53 13.29
N THR A 302 11.10 -17.03 14.22
CA THR A 302 11.07 -16.65 15.63
C THR A 302 11.03 -15.14 15.80
N GLY A 303 9.98 -14.62 16.45
CA GLY A 303 9.80 -13.18 16.71
C GLY A 303 8.99 -12.42 15.65
N VAL A 304 8.55 -13.06 14.57
CA VAL A 304 7.50 -12.49 13.69
C VAL A 304 6.14 -12.69 14.36
N ARG A 305 5.76 -11.71 15.20
CA ARG A 305 4.38 -11.59 15.67
C ARG A 305 3.61 -10.78 14.64
N LEU A 306 2.68 -11.45 13.97
CA LEU A 306 1.64 -10.81 13.17
C LEU A 306 0.68 -10.23 14.19
N LEU A 307 0.70 -8.90 14.35
CA LEU A 307 -0.25 -8.28 15.26
C LEU A 307 -1.65 -8.47 14.67
N SER A 308 -2.52 -9.09 15.48
CA SER A 308 -3.98 -9.09 15.31
C SER A 308 -4.52 -7.66 15.24
#